data_AF-A0A815W266-F1
#
_entry.id   AF-A0A815W266-F1
#
_cell.length_a   1.000
_cell.length_b   1.000
_cell.length_c   1.000
_cell.angle_alpha   90.00
_cell.angle_beta   90.00
_cell.angle_gamma   90.00
#
_symmetry.space_group_name_H-M   'P 1'
#
loop_
_entity.id
_entity.type
_entity.pdbx_description
1 polymer ?
#
loop_
_entity_poly.entity_id
_entity_poly.type
_entity_poly.pdbx_seq_one_letter_code
_entity_poly.pdbx_strand_id
1 'polypeptide(L)'
;MGFFIRDLHNHIVALQKKQCVEHTNKKPFTVFRGQGLSKDDFDRLVKTQGGLISFNNFLSTSTKQQVSLNFARRATATSDLVGILFDIKIDPSIPSTPFANVHDVSYFKGEEEILFSMNSIFRIGPMKQLDGNNRLWQVNLILTGDNDQDLHMLTEQMRKEIHPDKKGWDRLGHLLIKLGQFNKAEEVYDILLEQTTIDLEKASINHMLGMVKHGQGEYKDAITYYKRSIKIEEKMLSPTHANFVASYNGIGLVYAKIGDYSNALSYHQKALEINQKALPPSHSHLAMPYNNIGMVYHKMGDYSNALSYYQKALEINQKALPSNHPDLALSYTNI
;
A
#
# COMPACT_ATOMS: atom_id res chain seq x y z
N MET A 1 10.87 -26.19 1.53
CA MET A 1 10.27 -24.93 1.03
C MET A 1 10.30 -23.95 2.18
N GLY A 2 11.13 -22.91 2.11
CA GLY A 2 11.36 -21.99 3.24
C GLY A 2 10.16 -21.06 3.47
N PHE A 3 9.64 -21.04 4.70
CA PHE A 3 8.70 -20.02 5.15
C PHE A 3 9.45 -18.69 5.29
N PHE A 4 9.32 -17.79 4.32
CA PHE A 4 9.68 -16.40 4.56
C PHE A 4 8.57 -15.75 5.38
N ILE A 5 8.90 -15.35 6.62
CA ILE A 5 8.00 -14.64 7.55
C ILE A 5 7.35 -13.41 6.89
N ARG A 6 8.03 -12.81 5.89
CA ARG A 6 7.59 -11.59 5.20
C ARG A 6 6.25 -11.71 4.48
N ASP A 7 5.81 -12.91 4.12
CA ASP A 7 4.58 -13.14 3.36
C ASP A 7 3.53 -13.98 4.11
N LEU A 8 3.67 -14.18 5.42
CA LEU A 8 2.75 -15.04 6.17
C LEU A 8 1.29 -14.61 6.05
N HIS A 9 1.01 -13.31 6.02
CA HIS A 9 -0.33 -12.77 5.77
C HIS A 9 -0.89 -13.21 4.40
N ASN A 10 -0.10 -13.08 3.34
CA ASN A 10 -0.49 -13.47 1.98
C ASN A 10 -0.75 -14.97 1.88
N HIS A 11 0.03 -15.79 2.59
CA HIS A 11 -0.18 -17.24 2.67
C HIS A 11 -1.47 -17.60 3.42
N ILE A 12 -1.77 -16.93 4.54
CA ILE A 12 -3.03 -17.13 5.26
C ILE A 12 -4.22 -16.77 4.37
N VAL A 13 -4.16 -15.64 3.64
CA VAL A 13 -5.19 -15.25 2.66
C VAL A 13 -5.36 -16.32 1.56
N ALA A 14 -4.26 -16.84 1.03
CA ALA A 14 -4.30 -17.86 -0.03
C ALA A 14 -4.88 -19.19 0.48
N LEU A 15 -4.50 -19.63 1.69
CA LEU A 15 -5.03 -20.83 2.33
C LEU A 15 -6.52 -20.67 2.65
N GLN A 16 -6.92 -19.52 3.19
CA GLN A 16 -8.34 -19.22 3.44
C GLN A 16 -9.15 -19.32 2.15
N LYS A 17 -8.67 -18.73 1.04
CA LYS A 17 -9.37 -18.83 -0.25
C LYS A 17 -9.55 -20.28 -0.68
N LYS A 18 -8.53 -21.13 -0.57
CA LYS A 18 -8.65 -22.57 -0.88
C LYS A 18 -9.67 -23.26 0.02
N GLN A 19 -9.54 -23.07 1.34
CA GLN A 19 -10.38 -23.72 2.34
C GLN A 19 -11.85 -23.27 2.29
N CYS A 20 -12.11 -21.98 1.99
CA CYS A 20 -13.47 -21.42 1.94
C CYS A 20 -14.15 -21.55 0.57
N VAL A 21 -13.40 -21.67 -0.54
CA VAL A 21 -13.97 -21.84 -1.89
C VAL A 21 -14.27 -23.32 -2.19
N GLU A 22 -13.48 -24.26 -1.67
CA GLU A 22 -13.64 -25.69 -1.96
C GLU A 22 -14.62 -26.42 -1.02
N HIS A 23 -14.93 -25.86 0.17
CA HIS A 23 -15.79 -26.51 1.17
C HIS A 23 -17.08 -25.70 1.43
N THR A 24 -18.15 -26.05 0.72
CA THR A 24 -19.51 -25.48 0.83
C THR A 24 -20.25 -25.86 2.12
N ASN A 25 -19.61 -25.79 3.28
CA ASN A 25 -20.26 -26.01 4.58
C ASN A 25 -19.93 -24.86 5.54
N LYS A 26 -20.60 -23.72 5.33
CA LYS A 26 -20.46 -22.47 6.11
C LYS A 26 -21.12 -22.57 7.49
N LYS A 27 -20.76 -23.57 8.30
CA LYS A 27 -21.24 -23.62 9.69
C LYS A 27 -20.32 -22.78 10.56
N PRO A 28 -20.85 -21.85 11.37
CA PRO A 28 -20.05 -21.18 12.38
C PRO A 28 -19.39 -22.20 13.30
N PHE A 29 -18.14 -21.94 13.68
CA PHE A 29 -17.38 -22.80 14.59
C PHE A 29 -16.67 -21.93 15.62
N THR A 30 -16.17 -22.56 16.68
CA THR A 30 -15.53 -21.87 17.81
C THR A 30 -14.08 -22.30 17.95
N VAL A 31 -13.22 -21.33 18.20
CA VAL A 31 -11.81 -21.56 18.53
C VAL A 31 -11.47 -20.89 19.84
N PHE A 32 -10.43 -21.38 20.49
CA PHE A 32 -10.06 -20.97 21.82
C PHE A 32 -8.61 -20.51 21.86
N ARG A 33 -8.34 -19.45 22.63
CA ARG A 33 -6.99 -18.99 22.95
C ARG A 33 -6.85 -18.81 24.46
N GLY A 34 -5.88 -19.46 25.07
CA GLY A 34 -5.50 -19.20 26.45
C GLY A 34 -4.27 -18.32 26.55
N GLN A 35 -4.32 -17.27 27.37
CA GLN A 35 -3.15 -16.43 27.67
C GLN A 35 -3.26 -15.76 29.04
N GLY A 36 -2.15 -15.23 29.53
CA GLY A 36 -2.15 -14.31 30.66
C GLY A 36 -2.29 -12.86 30.19
N LEU A 37 -3.05 -12.06 30.94
CA LEU A 37 -3.05 -10.61 30.86
C LEU A 37 -2.57 -10.03 32.17
N SER A 38 -1.92 -8.86 32.14
CA SER A 38 -1.68 -8.10 33.36
C SER A 38 -3.01 -7.71 34.01
N LYS A 39 -3.02 -7.47 35.32
CA LYS A 39 -4.23 -6.97 36.01
C LYS A 39 -4.75 -5.67 35.38
N ASP A 40 -3.85 -4.76 35.02
CA ASP A 40 -4.21 -3.49 34.39
C ASP A 40 -4.87 -3.69 33.01
N ASP A 41 -4.32 -4.59 32.18
CA ASP A 41 -4.91 -4.91 30.88
C ASP A 41 -6.25 -5.63 31.02
N PHE A 42 -6.39 -6.49 32.03
CA PHE A 42 -7.66 -7.14 32.34
C PHE A 42 -8.71 -6.13 32.81
N ASP A 43 -8.36 -5.20 33.69
CA ASP A 43 -9.27 -4.16 34.16
C ASP A 43 -9.70 -3.23 33.01
N ARG A 44 -8.80 -2.94 32.06
CA ARG A 44 -9.14 -2.25 30.81
C ARG A 44 -10.11 -3.07 29.97
N LEU A 45 -9.84 -4.35 29.77
CA LEU A 45 -10.69 -5.26 29.01
C LEU A 45 -12.12 -5.30 29.59
N VAL A 46 -12.26 -5.40 30.91
CA VAL A 46 -13.55 -5.40 31.61
C VAL A 46 -14.29 -4.08 31.39
N LYS A 47 -13.59 -2.94 31.50
CA LYS A 47 -14.17 -1.60 31.27
C LYS A 47 -14.59 -1.38 29.82
N THR A 48 -13.97 -2.06 28.86
CA THR A 48 -14.27 -1.94 27.42
C THR A 48 -15.15 -3.07 26.89
N GLN A 49 -15.88 -3.79 27.76
CA GLN A 49 -16.85 -4.78 27.32
C GLN A 49 -17.87 -4.16 26.33
N GLY A 50 -18.12 -4.85 25.23
CA GLY A 50 -18.90 -4.35 24.10
C GLY A 50 -18.06 -3.58 23.06
N GLY A 51 -16.86 -3.13 23.40
CA GLY A 51 -15.92 -2.46 22.50
C GLY A 51 -15.14 -3.42 21.60
N LEU A 52 -14.12 -2.87 20.94
CA LEU A 52 -13.27 -3.60 19.98
C LEU A 52 -11.89 -3.91 20.58
N ILE A 53 -11.34 -5.07 20.21
CA ILE A 53 -9.98 -5.51 20.54
C ILE A 53 -9.29 -6.07 19.29
N SER A 54 -8.01 -5.78 19.13
CA SER A 54 -7.12 -6.41 18.16
C SER A 54 -5.91 -7.02 18.88
N PHE A 55 -5.23 -7.93 18.19
CA PHE A 55 -3.97 -8.51 18.68
C PHE A 55 -2.82 -7.94 17.86
N ASN A 56 -1.75 -7.52 18.54
CA ASN A 56 -0.58 -6.90 17.89
C ASN A 56 0.27 -7.88 17.03
N ASN A 57 -0.10 -9.16 16.99
CA ASN A 57 0.60 -10.25 16.30
C ASN A 57 -0.41 -11.25 15.73
N PHE A 58 0.07 -12.20 14.91
CA PHE A 58 -0.73 -13.35 14.48
C PHE A 58 -1.33 -14.07 15.69
N LEU A 59 -2.64 -14.28 15.66
CA LEU A 59 -3.36 -14.96 16.72
C LEU A 59 -3.48 -16.44 16.38
N SER A 60 -2.78 -17.27 17.15
CA SER A 60 -2.87 -18.74 17.09
C SER A 60 -3.94 -19.26 18.04
N THR A 61 -4.81 -20.12 17.54
CA THR A 61 -5.97 -20.64 18.26
C THR A 61 -6.13 -22.14 18.05
N SER A 62 -6.89 -22.78 18.94
CA SER A 62 -7.18 -24.23 18.86
C SER A 62 -8.68 -24.47 18.87
N THR A 63 -9.16 -25.47 18.13
CA THR A 63 -10.54 -25.97 18.25
C THR A 63 -10.77 -26.71 19.58
N LYS A 64 -9.70 -27.11 20.28
CA LYS A 64 -9.75 -27.87 21.54
C LYS A 64 -9.69 -26.93 22.75
N GLN A 65 -10.85 -26.70 23.38
CA GLN A 65 -10.96 -25.81 24.56
C GLN A 65 -9.97 -26.15 25.68
N GLN A 66 -9.79 -27.44 25.99
CA GLN A 66 -8.92 -27.86 27.10
C GLN A 66 -7.44 -27.54 26.87
N VAL A 67 -6.98 -27.57 25.61
CA VAL A 67 -5.60 -27.21 25.25
C VAL A 67 -5.38 -25.74 25.59
N SER A 68 -6.25 -24.86 25.11
CA SER A 68 -6.21 -23.42 25.37
C SER A 68 -6.39 -23.10 26.85
N LEU A 69 -7.31 -23.78 27.55
CA LEU A 69 -7.52 -23.59 28.99
C LEU A 69 -6.27 -23.88 29.82
N ASN A 70 -5.45 -24.86 29.43
CA ASN A 70 -4.19 -25.14 30.11
C ASN A 70 -3.21 -23.96 30.02
N PHE A 71 -3.14 -23.26 28.87
CA PHE A 71 -2.32 -22.05 28.73
C PHE A 71 -2.83 -20.91 29.61
N ALA A 72 -4.15 -20.70 29.70
CA ALA A 72 -4.74 -19.70 30.59
C ALA A 72 -4.44 -20.01 32.07
N ARG A 73 -4.55 -21.28 32.47
CA ARG A 73 -4.23 -21.73 33.84
C ARG A 73 -2.77 -21.53 34.21
N ARG A 74 -1.82 -21.71 33.29
CA ARG A 74 -0.39 -21.46 33.57
C ARG A 74 -0.13 -20.01 33.98
N ALA A 75 -0.88 -19.06 33.43
CA ALA A 75 -0.74 -17.65 33.80
C ALA A 75 -1.15 -17.39 35.26
N THR A 76 -2.07 -18.16 35.83
CA THR A 76 -2.54 -17.96 37.21
C THR A 76 -1.48 -18.29 38.26
N ALA A 77 -0.39 -18.97 37.88
CA ALA A 77 0.77 -19.19 38.75
C ALA A 77 1.57 -17.90 39.04
N THR A 78 1.42 -16.86 38.22
CA THR A 78 2.12 -15.57 38.39
C THR A 78 1.20 -14.55 39.04
N SER A 79 1.56 -14.00 40.20
CA SER A 79 0.69 -13.12 41.02
C SER A 79 0.07 -11.95 40.26
N ASP A 80 0.78 -11.45 39.25
CA ASP A 80 0.48 -10.21 38.54
C ASP A 80 -0.35 -10.43 37.27
N LEU A 81 -0.60 -11.70 36.92
CA LEU A 81 -1.38 -12.08 35.75
C LEU A 81 -2.76 -12.63 36.12
N VAL A 82 -3.72 -12.37 35.25
CA VAL A 82 -5.04 -13.00 35.18
C VAL A 82 -5.04 -13.93 33.98
N GLY A 83 -5.41 -15.19 34.18
CA GLY A 83 -5.57 -16.17 33.11
C GLY A 83 -6.86 -15.93 32.34
N ILE A 84 -6.76 -15.79 31.02
CA ILE A 84 -7.90 -15.54 30.14
C ILE A 84 -8.01 -16.67 29.12
N LEU A 85 -9.21 -17.24 29.04
CA LEU A 85 -9.65 -18.11 27.95
C LEU A 85 -10.54 -17.27 27.01
N PHE A 86 -10.00 -16.87 25.87
CA PHE A 86 -10.80 -16.31 24.80
C PHE A 86 -11.55 -17.42 24.09
N ASP A 87 -12.87 -17.24 23.99
CA ASP A 87 -13.83 -18.07 23.26
C ASP A 87 -14.26 -17.29 22.01
N ILE A 88 -13.75 -17.69 20.85
CA ILE A 88 -13.85 -16.91 19.62
C ILE A 88 -14.80 -17.62 18.67
N LYS A 89 -15.95 -16.99 18.39
CA LYS A 89 -16.90 -17.48 17.39
C LYS A 89 -16.52 -16.96 16.01
N ILE A 90 -16.35 -17.88 15.07
CA ILE A 90 -16.00 -17.58 13.69
C ILE A 90 -17.20 -17.87 12.80
N ASP A 91 -17.61 -16.86 12.04
CA ASP A 91 -18.49 -17.01 10.90
C ASP A 91 -17.66 -16.97 9.62
N PRO A 92 -17.47 -18.11 8.92
CA PRO A 92 -16.66 -18.17 7.71
C PRO A 92 -17.28 -17.43 6.51
N SER A 93 -18.51 -16.91 6.64
CA SER A 93 -19.12 -16.07 5.60
C SER A 93 -18.61 -14.62 5.60
N ILE A 94 -17.90 -14.18 6.64
CA ILE A 94 -17.35 -12.83 6.76
C ILE A 94 -16.03 -12.74 5.97
N PRO A 95 -15.95 -11.95 4.89
CA PRO A 95 -14.79 -11.91 4.00
C PRO A 95 -13.64 -11.00 4.49
N SER A 96 -13.90 -10.15 5.49
CA SER A 96 -13.05 -9.01 5.85
C SER A 96 -11.74 -9.38 6.56
N THR A 97 -11.67 -10.58 7.15
CA THR A 97 -10.51 -10.98 7.95
C THR A 97 -10.02 -12.38 7.59
N PRO A 98 -8.77 -12.50 7.10
CA PRO A 98 -8.23 -13.79 6.72
C PRO A 98 -7.76 -14.59 7.92
N PHE A 99 -8.38 -15.76 8.10
CA PHE A 99 -7.93 -16.84 8.97
C PHE A 99 -7.76 -18.12 8.16
N ALA A 100 -6.85 -18.99 8.55
CA ALA A 100 -6.65 -20.28 7.89
C ALA A 100 -6.39 -21.37 8.92
N ASN A 101 -6.92 -22.57 8.66
CA ASN A 101 -6.47 -23.77 9.34
C ASN A 101 -5.08 -24.11 8.81
N VAL A 102 -4.10 -24.22 9.70
CA VAL A 102 -2.70 -24.49 9.35
C VAL A 102 -2.26 -25.91 9.71
N HIS A 103 -3.18 -26.80 10.05
CA HIS A 103 -2.89 -28.20 10.39
C HIS A 103 -2.00 -28.90 9.35
N ASP A 104 -2.28 -28.70 8.06
CA ASP A 104 -1.53 -29.33 6.96
C ASP A 104 -0.10 -28.83 6.81
N VAL A 105 0.21 -27.64 7.35
CA VAL A 105 1.54 -27.01 7.27
C VAL A 105 2.22 -26.88 8.63
N SER A 106 1.50 -27.08 9.73
CA SER A 106 2.03 -27.02 11.09
C SER A 106 2.90 -28.24 11.38
N TYR A 107 3.95 -28.01 12.17
CA TYR A 107 4.80 -29.08 12.71
C TYR A 107 4.01 -29.96 13.70
N PHE A 108 3.02 -29.39 14.39
CA PHE A 108 2.21 -30.08 15.40
C PHE A 108 0.92 -30.63 14.78
N LYS A 109 1.03 -31.78 14.10
CA LYS A 109 -0.08 -32.48 13.43
C LYS A 109 -1.22 -32.95 14.36
N GLY A 110 -1.07 -32.84 15.68
CA GLY A 110 -2.12 -33.23 16.64
C GLY A 110 -3.14 -32.13 16.96
N GLU A 111 -2.89 -30.89 16.51
CA GLU A 111 -3.72 -29.72 16.80
C GLU A 111 -4.33 -29.16 15.52
N GLU A 112 -5.62 -28.87 15.55
CA GLU A 112 -6.29 -28.06 14.52
C GLU A 112 -6.04 -26.60 14.87
N GLU A 113 -4.86 -26.12 14.49
CA GLU A 113 -4.45 -24.74 14.74
C GLU A 113 -5.03 -23.81 13.68
N ILE A 114 -5.67 -22.74 14.13
CA ILE A 114 -6.23 -21.70 13.27
C ILE A 114 -5.49 -20.40 13.53
N LEU A 115 -4.86 -19.87 12.47
CA LEU A 115 -4.12 -18.61 12.49
C LEU A 115 -4.95 -17.49 11.89
N PHE A 116 -5.04 -16.38 12.61
CA PHE A 116 -5.61 -15.12 12.12
C PHE A 116 -4.50 -14.16 11.70
N SER A 117 -4.77 -13.36 10.67
CA SER A 117 -3.88 -12.26 10.29
C SER A 117 -3.74 -11.17 11.36
N MET A 118 -2.71 -10.34 11.26
CA MET A 118 -2.47 -9.25 12.24
C MET A 118 -3.57 -8.17 12.28
N ASN A 119 -4.39 -8.05 11.23
CA ASN A 119 -5.41 -7.01 11.15
C ASN A 119 -6.79 -7.49 11.66
N SER A 120 -6.84 -8.63 12.34
CA SER A 120 -8.08 -9.19 12.87
C SER A 120 -8.57 -8.39 14.07
N ILE A 121 -9.82 -7.94 13.99
CA ILE A 121 -10.51 -7.18 15.04
C ILE A 121 -11.68 -8.00 15.56
N PHE A 122 -11.90 -7.93 16.86
CA PHE A 122 -12.94 -8.68 17.56
C PHE A 122 -13.75 -7.76 18.46
N ARG A 123 -15.04 -8.03 18.59
CA ARG A 123 -15.90 -7.38 19.57
C ARG A 123 -15.85 -8.16 20.88
N ILE A 124 -15.64 -7.44 21.98
CA ILE A 124 -15.57 -8.00 23.33
C ILE A 124 -16.99 -8.30 23.80
N GLY A 125 -17.32 -9.58 23.88
CA GLY A 125 -18.62 -10.09 24.34
C GLY A 125 -18.67 -10.34 25.86
N PRO A 126 -19.65 -11.12 26.32
CA PRO A 126 -19.82 -11.45 27.74
C PRO A 126 -18.59 -12.16 28.33
N MET A 127 -18.33 -11.88 29.60
CA MET A 127 -17.24 -12.49 30.38
C MET A 127 -17.81 -13.36 31.50
N LYS A 128 -17.12 -14.45 31.82
CA LYS A 128 -17.49 -15.39 32.87
C LYS A 128 -16.28 -15.80 33.69
N GLN A 129 -16.38 -15.69 35.00
CA GLN A 129 -15.35 -16.21 35.90
C GLN A 129 -15.38 -17.76 35.90
N LEU A 130 -14.21 -18.39 35.83
CA LEU A 130 -14.05 -19.84 35.77
C LEU A 130 -13.48 -20.45 37.07
N ASP A 131 -12.95 -19.63 37.97
CA ASP A 131 -12.41 -20.03 39.27
C ASP A 131 -13.03 -19.26 40.43
N GLY A 132 -12.74 -19.65 41.68
CA GLY A 132 -13.25 -18.95 42.87
C GLY A 132 -12.43 -17.72 43.28
N ASN A 133 -11.23 -17.54 42.73
CA ASN A 133 -10.23 -16.59 43.24
C ASN A 133 -10.03 -15.37 42.31
N ASN A 134 -10.91 -15.17 41.34
CA ASN A 134 -10.87 -14.06 40.38
C ASN A 134 -9.58 -14.02 39.53
N ARG A 135 -9.00 -15.19 39.23
CA ARG A 135 -7.73 -15.29 38.49
C ARG A 135 -7.87 -16.01 37.16
N LEU A 136 -9.03 -16.60 36.88
CA LEU A 136 -9.29 -17.29 35.62
C LEU A 136 -10.66 -16.89 35.05
N TRP A 137 -10.65 -16.34 33.84
CA TRP A 137 -11.85 -15.83 33.17
C TRP A 137 -11.99 -16.39 31.77
N GLN A 138 -13.22 -16.55 31.33
CA GLN A 138 -13.61 -16.77 29.94
C GLN A 138 -14.14 -15.46 29.37
N VAL A 139 -13.68 -15.09 28.18
CA VAL A 139 -14.11 -13.87 27.48
C VAL A 139 -14.55 -14.27 26.09
N ASN A 140 -15.82 -14.00 25.76
CA ASN A 140 -16.33 -14.25 24.42
C ASN A 140 -15.85 -13.16 23.47
N LEU A 141 -15.30 -13.54 22.32
CA LEU A 141 -14.92 -12.65 21.24
C LEU A 141 -15.71 -13.00 19.98
N ILE A 142 -16.19 -11.97 19.29
CA ILE A 142 -16.90 -12.12 18.02
C ILE A 142 -16.06 -11.46 16.94
N LEU A 143 -15.67 -12.23 15.91
CA LEU A 143 -14.93 -11.68 14.77
C LEU A 143 -15.78 -10.61 14.08
N THR A 144 -15.25 -9.40 13.95
CA THR A 144 -15.99 -8.29 13.31
C THR A 144 -15.84 -8.32 11.80
N GLY A 145 -16.93 -7.99 11.11
CA GLY A 145 -16.99 -7.80 9.66
C GLY A 145 -16.97 -6.33 9.26
N ASP A 146 -16.95 -6.06 7.96
CA ASP A 146 -17.05 -4.70 7.40
C ASP A 146 -18.36 -3.98 7.78
N ASN A 147 -19.37 -4.74 8.24
CA ASN A 147 -20.68 -4.23 8.67
C ASN A 147 -20.72 -3.76 10.14
N ASP A 148 -19.64 -3.89 10.90
CA ASP A 148 -19.60 -3.47 12.31
C ASP A 148 -19.54 -1.93 12.40
N GLN A 149 -20.56 -1.32 13.02
CA GLN A 149 -20.74 0.13 13.03
C GLN A 149 -19.61 0.88 13.76
N ASP A 150 -19.11 0.36 14.89
CA ASP A 150 -18.04 1.03 15.64
C ASP A 150 -16.71 0.89 14.90
N LEU A 151 -16.47 -0.26 14.28
CA LEU A 151 -15.30 -0.47 13.44
C LEU A 151 -15.32 0.46 12.22
N HIS A 152 -16.49 0.62 11.60
CA HIS A 152 -16.66 1.56 10.50
C HIS A 152 -16.40 3.00 10.97
N MET A 153 -17.01 3.44 12.08
CA MET A 153 -16.77 4.78 12.64
C MET A 153 -15.30 5.02 12.99
N LEU A 154 -14.63 4.05 13.62
CA LEU A 154 -13.21 4.14 13.96
C LEU A 154 -12.34 4.25 12.70
N THR A 155 -12.65 3.45 11.68
CA THR A 155 -11.95 3.49 10.39
C THR A 155 -12.16 4.83 9.69
N GLU A 156 -13.38 5.36 9.69
CA GLU A 156 -13.67 6.69 9.16
C GLU A 156 -13.01 7.81 9.96
N GLN A 157 -12.94 7.70 11.29
CA GLN A 157 -12.23 8.66 12.15
C GLN A 157 -10.73 8.62 11.89
N MET A 158 -10.10 7.45 11.87
CA MET A 158 -8.69 7.31 11.49
C MET A 158 -8.46 7.87 10.08
N ARG A 159 -9.36 7.58 9.14
CA ARG A 159 -9.28 8.15 7.80
C ARG A 159 -9.36 9.67 7.84
N LYS A 160 -10.29 10.25 8.63
CA LYS A 160 -10.48 11.70 8.83
C LYS A 160 -9.29 12.37 9.53
N GLU A 161 -8.66 11.70 10.48
CA GLU A 161 -7.46 12.16 11.19
C GLU A 161 -6.18 12.04 10.35
N ILE A 162 -6.14 11.09 9.41
CA ILE A 162 -5.11 10.98 8.37
C ILE A 162 -5.39 11.94 7.19
N HIS A 163 -6.66 12.30 6.97
CA HIS A 163 -7.18 13.17 5.92
C HIS A 163 -6.81 14.67 5.95
N PRO A 164 -6.26 15.31 7.01
CA PRO A 164 -6.02 16.75 6.96
C PRO A 164 -5.08 17.15 5.82
N ASP A 165 -4.23 16.23 5.37
CA ASP A 165 -3.31 16.48 4.28
C ASP A 165 -3.74 15.73 3.03
N LYS A 166 -4.19 16.46 2.00
CA LYS A 166 -4.31 15.99 0.60
C LYS A 166 -3.07 15.24 0.11
N LYS A 167 -1.91 15.48 0.74
CA LYS A 167 -0.66 14.73 0.57
C LYS A 167 -0.80 13.23 0.81
N GLY A 168 -1.71 12.77 1.69
CA GLY A 168 -1.94 11.35 1.97
C GLY A 168 -2.55 10.62 0.77
N TRP A 169 -3.58 11.21 0.15
CA TRP A 169 -4.23 10.66 -1.04
C TRP A 169 -3.36 10.76 -2.27
N ASP A 170 -2.64 11.87 -2.44
CA ASP A 170 -1.64 11.98 -3.50
C ASP A 170 -0.56 10.90 -3.36
N ARG A 171 -0.04 10.66 -2.15
CA ARG A 171 0.90 9.56 -1.87
C ARG A 171 0.30 8.19 -2.18
N LEU A 172 -0.96 7.95 -1.83
CA LEU A 172 -1.67 6.71 -2.15
C LEU A 172 -1.78 6.51 -3.66
N GLY A 173 -2.23 7.54 -4.39
CA GLY A 173 -2.28 7.52 -5.85
C GLY A 173 -0.92 7.22 -6.47
N HIS A 174 0.14 7.89 -5.99
CA HIS A 174 1.52 7.65 -6.41
C HIS A 174 1.98 6.20 -6.16
N LEU A 175 1.64 5.65 -5.00
CA LEU A 175 1.95 4.26 -4.65
C LEU A 175 1.21 3.28 -5.55
N LEU A 176 -0.08 3.52 -5.80
CA LEU A 176 -0.91 2.67 -6.67
C LEU A 176 -0.36 2.64 -8.11
N ILE A 177 0.09 3.78 -8.65
CA ILE A 177 0.79 3.84 -9.94
C ILE A 177 2.06 2.97 -9.92
N LYS A 178 2.90 3.09 -8.88
CA LYS A 178 4.12 2.28 -8.76
C LYS A 178 3.84 0.79 -8.65
N LEU A 179 2.71 0.41 -8.05
CA LEU A 179 2.25 -0.97 -7.93
C LEU A 179 1.52 -1.48 -9.19
N GLY A 180 1.38 -0.64 -10.23
CA GLY A 180 0.64 -0.98 -11.45
C GLY A 180 -0.87 -1.07 -11.27
N GLN A 181 -1.41 -0.60 -10.14
CA GLN A 181 -2.85 -0.57 -9.85
C GLN A 181 -3.49 0.69 -10.45
N PHE A 182 -3.41 0.84 -11.78
CA PHE A 182 -3.79 2.08 -12.46
C PHE A 182 -5.28 2.45 -12.29
N ASN A 183 -6.20 1.49 -12.34
CA ASN A 183 -7.64 1.79 -12.18
C ASN A 183 -7.96 2.37 -10.79
N LYS A 184 -7.32 1.86 -9.74
CA LYS A 184 -7.49 2.41 -8.39
C LYS A 184 -6.81 3.76 -8.24
N ALA A 185 -5.67 3.97 -8.90
CA ALA A 185 -5.02 5.26 -8.93
C ALA A 185 -5.90 6.31 -9.63
N GLU A 186 -6.59 5.93 -10.70
CA GLU A 186 -7.57 6.77 -11.40
C GLU A 186 -8.68 7.22 -10.47
N GLU A 187 -9.34 6.28 -9.78
CA GLU A 187 -10.39 6.58 -8.79
C GLU A 187 -9.92 7.60 -7.74
N VAL A 188 -8.70 7.42 -7.22
CA VAL A 188 -8.11 8.35 -6.25
C VAL A 188 -7.93 9.75 -6.84
N TYR A 189 -7.38 9.85 -8.05
CA TYR A 189 -7.08 11.14 -8.67
C TYR A 189 -8.33 11.84 -9.21
N ASP A 190 -9.38 11.11 -9.62
CA ASP A 190 -10.67 11.71 -9.99
C ASP A 190 -11.36 12.32 -8.76
N ILE A 191 -11.38 11.61 -7.63
CA ILE A 191 -11.89 12.16 -6.36
C ILE A 191 -11.13 13.42 -5.96
N LEU A 192 -9.79 13.40 -6.07
CA LEU A 192 -8.97 14.57 -5.77
C LEU A 192 -9.26 15.74 -6.73
N LEU A 193 -9.49 15.45 -8.01
CA LEU A 193 -9.81 16.45 -9.02
C LEU A 193 -11.15 17.14 -8.76
N GLU A 194 -12.17 16.37 -8.36
CA GLU A 194 -13.50 16.88 -8.01
C GLU A 194 -13.49 17.73 -6.74
N GLN A 195 -12.69 17.34 -5.74
CA GLN A 195 -12.62 18.02 -4.45
C GLN A 195 -11.77 19.29 -4.48
N THR A 196 -10.79 19.39 -5.38
CA THR A 196 -9.91 20.56 -5.39
C THR A 196 -10.56 21.77 -6.04
N THR A 197 -10.45 22.91 -5.37
CA THR A 197 -10.79 24.23 -5.91
C THR A 197 -9.58 24.99 -6.41
N ILE A 198 -8.36 24.50 -6.17
CA ILE A 198 -7.10 25.18 -6.46
C ILE A 198 -6.59 24.75 -7.84
N ASP A 199 -6.47 25.70 -8.76
CA ASP A 199 -6.08 25.40 -10.15
C ASP A 199 -4.68 24.77 -10.27
N LEU A 200 -3.70 25.20 -9.47
CA LEU A 200 -2.37 24.58 -9.46
C LEU A 200 -2.40 23.11 -9.00
N GLU A 201 -3.27 22.77 -8.03
CA GLU A 201 -3.47 21.38 -7.64
C GLU A 201 -4.14 20.59 -8.76
N LYS A 202 -5.15 21.16 -9.44
CA LYS A 202 -5.76 20.55 -10.62
C LYS A 202 -4.73 20.25 -11.69
N ALA A 203 -3.76 21.14 -11.91
CA ALA A 203 -2.67 20.88 -12.86
C ALA A 203 -1.85 19.65 -12.46
N SER A 204 -1.42 19.56 -11.19
CA SER A 204 -0.69 18.39 -10.68
C SER A 204 -1.51 17.10 -10.79
N ILE A 205 -2.81 17.14 -10.46
CA ILE A 205 -3.69 15.97 -10.55
C ILE A 205 -3.89 15.56 -12.02
N ASN A 206 -4.04 16.52 -12.95
CA ASN A 206 -4.10 16.23 -14.38
C ASN A 206 -2.78 15.60 -14.88
N HIS A 207 -1.63 16.04 -14.39
CA HIS A 207 -0.36 15.37 -14.69
C HIS A 207 -0.37 13.91 -14.23
N MET A 208 -0.84 13.66 -13.00
CA MET A 208 -0.93 12.31 -12.44
C MET A 208 -1.90 11.41 -13.22
N LEU A 209 -3.09 11.92 -13.58
CA LEU A 209 -4.03 11.20 -14.45
C LEU A 209 -3.42 10.89 -15.82
N GLY A 210 -2.58 11.79 -16.35
CA GLY A 210 -1.79 11.52 -17.56
C GLY A 210 -0.87 10.30 -17.41
N MET A 211 -0.20 10.16 -16.26
CA MET A 211 0.63 9.00 -15.95
C MET A 211 -0.20 7.72 -15.81
N VAL A 212 -1.36 7.80 -15.14
CA VAL A 212 -2.29 6.68 -14.97
C VAL A 212 -2.76 6.16 -16.34
N LYS A 213 -3.25 7.05 -17.20
CA LYS A 213 -3.72 6.71 -18.54
C LYS A 213 -2.61 6.15 -19.42
N HIS A 214 -1.39 6.68 -19.30
CA HIS A 214 -0.23 6.11 -19.98
C HIS A 214 0.04 4.67 -19.54
N GLY A 215 -0.04 4.38 -18.23
CA GLY A 215 0.10 3.04 -17.66
C GLY A 215 -1.00 2.07 -18.11
N GLN A 216 -2.23 2.55 -18.30
CA GLN A 216 -3.37 1.79 -18.85
C GLN A 216 -3.22 1.51 -20.36
N GLY A 217 -2.31 2.19 -21.06
CA GLY A 217 -2.19 2.13 -22.53
C GLY A 217 -3.18 3.05 -23.26
N GLU A 218 -3.91 3.90 -22.54
CA GLU A 218 -4.84 4.91 -23.07
C GLU A 218 -4.06 6.18 -23.49
N TYR A 219 -3.23 6.03 -24.52
CA TYR A 219 -2.24 7.05 -24.90
C TYR A 219 -2.84 8.40 -25.33
N LYS A 220 -4.02 8.40 -25.98
CA LYS A 220 -4.70 9.63 -26.40
C LYS A 220 -5.19 10.44 -25.19
N ASP A 221 -5.73 9.74 -24.19
CA ASP A 221 -6.23 10.37 -22.98
C ASP A 221 -5.06 10.85 -22.12
N ALA A 222 -3.97 10.07 -22.04
CA ALA A 222 -2.74 10.49 -21.38
C ALA A 222 -2.23 11.85 -21.91
N ILE A 223 -2.13 12.00 -23.24
CA ILE A 223 -1.73 13.26 -23.87
C ILE A 223 -2.73 14.38 -23.54
N THR A 224 -4.03 14.08 -23.52
CA THR A 224 -5.08 15.06 -23.20
C THR A 224 -4.92 15.60 -21.78
N TYR A 225 -4.71 14.72 -20.80
CA TYR A 225 -4.49 15.09 -19.40
C TYR A 225 -3.19 15.88 -19.20
N TYR A 226 -2.07 15.48 -19.81
CA TYR A 226 -0.84 16.28 -19.76
C TYR A 226 -1.01 17.66 -20.38
N LYS A 227 -1.73 17.78 -21.51
CA LYS A 227 -2.04 19.09 -22.13
C LYS A 227 -2.95 19.95 -21.24
N ARG A 228 -3.89 19.35 -20.50
CA ARG A 228 -4.71 20.06 -19.51
C ARG A 228 -3.85 20.61 -18.37
N SER A 229 -2.92 19.82 -17.83
CA SER A 229 -1.94 20.26 -16.83
C SER A 229 -1.15 21.48 -17.33
N ILE A 230 -0.54 21.38 -18.52
CA ILE A 230 0.23 22.47 -19.14
C ILE A 230 -0.63 23.72 -19.31
N LYS A 231 -1.85 23.60 -19.84
CA LYS A 231 -2.75 24.74 -20.08
C LYS A 231 -3.13 25.48 -18.78
N ILE A 232 -3.23 24.77 -17.66
CA ILE A 232 -3.50 25.40 -16.36
C ILE A 232 -2.23 26.08 -15.84
N GLU A 233 -1.08 25.41 -15.93
CA GLU A 233 0.22 25.96 -15.52
C GLU A 233 0.58 27.22 -16.32
N GLU A 234 0.33 27.25 -17.63
CA GLU A 234 0.59 28.40 -18.52
C GLU A 234 -0.13 29.68 -18.05
N LYS A 235 -1.28 29.54 -17.38
CA LYS A 235 -2.04 30.68 -16.86
C LYS A 235 -1.52 31.20 -15.51
N MET A 236 -0.81 30.35 -14.77
CA MET A 236 -0.56 30.54 -13.34
C MET A 236 0.93 30.70 -13.01
N LEU A 237 1.82 30.21 -13.87
CA LEU A 237 3.25 30.08 -13.59
C LEU A 237 4.09 30.78 -14.66
N SER A 238 5.32 31.14 -14.28
CA SER A 238 6.34 31.55 -15.25
C SER A 238 6.60 30.42 -16.26
N PRO A 239 6.80 30.70 -17.56
CA PRO A 239 7.12 29.70 -18.58
C PRO A 239 8.36 28.83 -18.29
N THR A 240 9.16 29.20 -17.29
CA THR A 240 10.36 28.48 -16.84
C THR A 240 10.09 27.53 -15.65
N HIS A 241 8.84 27.32 -15.24
CA HIS A 241 8.53 26.50 -14.06
C HIS A 241 8.76 25.00 -14.30
N ALA A 242 9.29 24.28 -13.31
CA ALA A 242 9.67 22.87 -13.43
C ALA A 242 8.50 21.93 -13.75
N ASN A 243 7.26 22.29 -13.40
CA ASN A 243 6.07 21.46 -13.65
C ASN A 243 5.82 21.24 -15.16
N PHE A 244 6.10 22.25 -15.99
CA PHE A 244 6.01 22.11 -17.45
C PHE A 244 6.90 20.99 -17.98
N VAL A 245 8.08 20.83 -17.38
CA VAL A 245 9.08 19.82 -17.77
C VAL A 245 8.54 18.42 -17.53
N ALA A 246 7.85 18.18 -16.41
CA ALA A 246 7.26 16.88 -16.12
C ALA A 246 6.18 16.51 -17.14
N SER A 247 5.24 17.41 -17.42
CA SER A 247 4.15 17.16 -18.37
C SER A 247 4.63 17.05 -19.83
N TYR A 248 5.59 17.87 -20.26
CA TYR A 248 6.18 17.72 -21.59
C TYR A 248 6.95 16.40 -21.75
N ASN A 249 7.70 15.98 -20.71
CA ASN A 249 8.34 14.66 -20.74
C ASN A 249 7.32 13.53 -20.78
N GLY A 250 6.23 13.63 -20.01
CA GLY A 250 5.13 12.66 -20.08
C GLY A 250 4.57 12.51 -21.49
N ILE A 251 4.31 13.61 -22.18
CA ILE A 251 3.87 13.59 -23.59
C ILE A 251 4.94 12.98 -24.51
N GLY A 252 6.21 13.34 -24.33
CA GLY A 252 7.31 12.79 -25.12
C GLY A 252 7.44 11.27 -24.97
N LEU A 253 7.32 10.76 -23.75
CA LEU A 253 7.31 9.32 -23.45
C LEU A 253 6.15 8.60 -24.13
N VAL A 254 4.94 9.19 -24.11
CA VAL A 254 3.77 8.62 -24.79
C VAL A 254 4.02 8.53 -26.31
N TYR A 255 4.51 9.61 -26.93
CA TYR A 255 4.84 9.59 -28.37
C TYR A 255 5.93 8.57 -28.71
N ALA A 256 6.97 8.46 -27.88
CA ALA A 256 8.03 7.47 -28.03
C ALA A 256 7.52 6.03 -27.83
N LYS A 257 6.40 5.83 -27.12
CA LYS A 257 5.79 4.52 -26.91
C LYS A 257 4.94 4.09 -28.10
N ILE A 258 4.25 5.03 -28.76
CA ILE A 258 3.43 4.77 -29.94
C ILE A 258 4.21 4.82 -31.27
N GLY A 259 5.52 5.06 -31.22
CA GLY A 259 6.42 5.06 -32.38
C GLY A 259 6.50 6.38 -33.15
N ASP A 260 5.87 7.45 -32.65
CA ASP A 260 5.97 8.79 -33.24
C ASP A 260 7.18 9.53 -32.66
N TYR A 261 8.36 9.15 -33.15
CA TYR A 261 9.62 9.65 -32.62
C TYR A 261 9.85 11.14 -32.89
N SER A 262 9.30 11.67 -33.99
CA SER A 262 9.38 13.10 -34.32
C SER A 262 8.69 13.97 -33.26
N ASN A 263 7.47 13.62 -32.88
CA ASN A 263 6.78 14.32 -31.79
C ASN A 263 7.46 14.08 -30.44
N ALA A 264 7.95 12.86 -30.18
CA ALA A 264 8.68 12.57 -28.95
C ALA A 264 9.92 13.48 -28.77
N LEU A 265 10.75 13.61 -29.81
CA LEU A 265 11.91 14.50 -29.81
C LEU A 265 11.51 15.96 -29.60
N SER A 266 10.47 16.43 -30.31
CA SER A 266 9.97 17.80 -30.17
C SER A 266 9.56 18.13 -28.72
N TYR A 267 8.85 17.22 -28.06
CA TYR A 267 8.40 17.43 -26.68
C TYR A 267 9.53 17.32 -25.65
N HIS A 268 10.48 16.38 -25.82
CA HIS A 268 11.66 16.32 -24.95
C HIS A 268 12.58 17.52 -25.14
N GLN A 269 12.69 18.06 -26.36
CA GLN A 269 13.46 19.27 -26.64
C GLN A 269 12.85 20.50 -25.94
N LYS A 270 11.51 20.65 -25.95
CA LYS A 270 10.82 21.69 -25.17
C LYS A 270 11.10 21.58 -23.67
N ALA A 271 11.07 20.36 -23.12
CA ALA A 271 11.39 20.12 -21.72
C ALA A 271 12.86 20.48 -21.40
N LEU A 272 13.79 20.18 -22.31
CA LEU A 272 15.21 20.55 -22.19
C LEU A 272 15.39 22.07 -22.20
N GLU A 273 14.77 22.79 -23.14
CA GLU A 273 14.86 24.25 -23.24
C GLU A 273 14.36 24.96 -21.98
N ILE A 274 13.29 24.46 -21.37
CA ILE A 274 12.76 25.00 -20.11
C ILE A 274 13.77 24.79 -18.99
N ASN A 275 14.29 23.57 -18.83
CA ASN A 275 15.30 23.28 -17.81
C ASN A 275 16.56 24.13 -18.00
N GLN A 276 17.04 24.31 -19.22
CA GLN A 276 18.23 25.12 -19.51
C GLN A 276 18.05 26.60 -19.15
N LYS A 277 16.83 27.14 -19.26
CA LYS A 277 16.51 28.51 -18.84
C LYS A 277 16.32 28.64 -17.33
N ALA A 278 15.82 27.59 -16.68
CA ALA A 278 15.45 27.62 -15.27
C ALA A 278 16.58 27.22 -14.31
N LEU A 279 17.53 26.39 -14.78
CA LEU A 279 18.52 25.73 -13.93
C LEU A 279 19.95 26.07 -14.36
N PRO A 280 20.91 26.08 -13.42
CA PRO A 280 22.31 26.23 -13.77
C PRO A 280 22.79 25.02 -14.58
N PRO A 281 23.81 25.17 -15.45
CA PRO A 281 24.28 24.10 -16.35
C PRO A 281 24.74 22.81 -15.66
N SER A 282 25.10 22.87 -14.38
CA SER A 282 25.52 21.73 -13.56
C SER A 282 24.39 21.07 -12.77
N HIS A 283 23.13 21.44 -12.99
CA HIS A 283 22.00 20.86 -12.26
C HIS A 283 21.65 19.46 -12.80
N SER A 284 21.59 18.45 -11.93
CA SER A 284 21.33 17.04 -12.32
C SER A 284 20.04 16.84 -13.12
N HIS A 285 18.98 17.61 -12.82
CA HIS A 285 17.72 17.58 -13.59
C HIS A 285 17.86 17.88 -15.10
N LEU A 286 18.96 18.51 -15.54
CA LEU A 286 19.25 18.68 -16.96
C LEU A 286 19.55 17.35 -17.66
N ALA A 287 20.04 16.33 -16.95
CA ALA A 287 20.41 15.04 -17.53
C ALA A 287 19.19 14.24 -18.03
N MET A 288 18.03 14.37 -17.38
CA MET A 288 16.85 13.57 -17.71
C MET A 288 16.33 13.81 -19.15
N PRO A 289 16.11 15.05 -19.62
CA PRO A 289 15.74 15.28 -21.03
C PRO A 289 16.77 14.74 -22.04
N TYR A 290 18.07 14.85 -21.77
CA TYR A 290 19.12 14.27 -22.63
C TYR A 290 18.99 12.74 -22.70
N ASN A 291 18.78 12.06 -21.56
CA ASN A 291 18.54 10.62 -21.53
C ASN A 291 17.28 10.22 -22.33
N ASN A 292 16.19 10.98 -22.19
CA ASN A 292 14.96 10.70 -22.94
C ASN A 292 15.15 10.88 -24.45
N ILE A 293 15.87 11.91 -24.88
CA ILE A 293 16.21 12.11 -26.30
C ILE A 293 17.11 10.97 -26.81
N GLY A 294 18.13 10.58 -26.04
CA GLY A 294 18.99 9.43 -26.37
C GLY A 294 18.18 8.13 -26.54
N MET A 295 17.21 7.89 -25.64
CA MET A 295 16.29 6.75 -25.74
C MET A 295 15.46 6.79 -27.03
N VAL A 296 15.00 7.97 -27.46
CA VAL A 296 14.24 8.07 -28.72
C VAL A 296 15.13 7.74 -29.91
N TYR A 297 16.35 8.29 -29.99
CA TYR A 297 17.30 7.93 -31.06
C TYR A 297 17.67 6.45 -31.05
N HIS A 298 17.86 5.86 -29.87
CA HIS A 298 18.12 4.42 -29.74
C HIS A 298 16.96 3.59 -30.31
N LYS A 299 15.71 3.96 -30.00
CA LYS A 299 14.52 3.30 -30.56
C LYS A 299 14.38 3.47 -32.08
N MET A 300 14.94 4.55 -32.64
CA MET A 300 15.01 4.78 -34.09
C MET A 300 16.13 3.97 -34.76
N GLY A 301 17.04 3.36 -33.99
CA GLY A 301 18.24 2.69 -34.51
C GLY A 301 19.40 3.64 -34.81
N ASP A 302 19.29 4.92 -34.45
CA ASP A 302 20.37 5.91 -34.58
C ASP A 302 21.25 5.89 -33.33
N TYR A 303 22.07 4.85 -33.22
CA TYR A 303 22.91 4.61 -32.05
C TYR A 303 23.98 5.69 -31.86
N SER A 304 24.44 6.33 -32.93
CA SER A 304 25.44 7.41 -32.87
C SER A 304 24.88 8.63 -32.15
N ASN A 305 23.67 9.07 -32.53
CA ASN A 305 23.02 10.16 -31.81
C ASN A 305 22.60 9.73 -30.41
N ALA A 306 22.08 8.51 -30.22
CA ALA A 306 21.74 8.00 -28.90
C ALA A 306 22.93 8.09 -27.92
N LEU A 307 24.10 7.57 -28.33
CA LEU A 307 25.33 7.60 -27.55
C LEU A 307 25.75 9.03 -27.20
N SER A 308 25.72 9.95 -28.17
CA SER A 308 26.07 11.36 -27.95
C SER A 308 25.17 12.03 -26.88
N TYR A 309 23.86 11.74 -26.91
CA TYR A 309 22.93 12.28 -25.92
C TYR A 309 23.09 11.62 -24.54
N TYR A 310 23.32 10.31 -24.48
CA TYR A 310 23.59 9.62 -23.22
C TYR A 310 24.89 10.06 -22.56
N GLN A 311 25.95 10.29 -23.35
CA GLN A 311 27.21 10.83 -22.85
C GLN A 311 27.04 12.24 -22.24
N LYS A 312 26.25 13.10 -22.87
CA LYS A 312 25.92 14.43 -22.30
C LYS A 312 25.17 14.32 -20.96
N ALA A 313 24.21 13.40 -20.87
CA ALA A 313 23.49 13.16 -19.61
C ALA A 313 24.44 12.66 -18.49
N LEU A 314 25.36 11.73 -18.84
CA LEU A 314 26.37 11.24 -17.92
C LEU A 314 27.31 12.35 -17.45
N GLU A 315 27.80 13.20 -18.36
CA GLU A 315 28.69 14.32 -18.02
C GLU A 315 28.05 15.28 -17.01
N ILE A 316 26.77 15.61 -17.21
CA ILE A 316 26.00 16.45 -16.28
C ILE A 316 25.91 15.77 -14.91
N ASN A 317 25.52 14.49 -14.88
CA ASN A 317 25.38 13.75 -13.62
C ASN A 317 26.72 13.58 -12.89
N GLN A 318 27.84 13.36 -13.59
CA GLN A 318 29.18 13.27 -13.00
C GLN A 318 29.61 14.59 -12.36
N LYS A 319 29.23 15.73 -12.93
CA LYS A 319 29.51 17.05 -12.36
C LYS A 319 28.58 17.41 -11.19
N ALA A 320 27.35 16.93 -11.24
CA ALA A 320 26.29 17.29 -10.29
C ALA A 320 26.22 16.40 -9.05
N LEU A 321 26.64 15.13 -9.15
CA LEU A 321 26.36 14.10 -8.15
C LEU A 321 27.65 13.49 -7.59
N PRO A 322 27.65 13.02 -6.33
CA PRO A 322 28.73 12.22 -5.79
C PRO A 322 28.98 10.94 -6.60
N SER A 323 30.22 10.46 -6.64
CA SER A 323 30.62 9.29 -7.44
C SER A 323 29.89 7.99 -7.09
N ASN A 324 29.28 7.90 -5.90
CA ASN A 324 28.49 6.75 -5.44
C ASN A 324 26.97 6.92 -5.63
N HIS A 325 26.51 7.97 -6.32
CA HIS A 325 25.09 8.21 -6.51
C HIS A 325 24.45 7.18 -7.47
N PRO A 326 23.30 6.56 -7.12
CA PRO A 326 22.65 5.54 -7.97
C PRO A 326 22.35 5.99 -9.40
N ASP A 327 22.02 7.27 -9.62
CA ASP A 327 21.73 7.81 -10.96
C ASP A 327 22.93 7.75 -11.92
N LEU A 328 24.16 7.69 -11.40
CA LEU A 328 25.34 7.44 -12.23
C LEU A 328 25.32 6.03 -12.81
N ALA A 329 24.87 5.02 -12.04
CA ALA A 329 24.75 3.65 -12.53
C ALA A 329 23.72 3.52 -13.66
N LEU A 330 22.61 4.26 -13.56
CA LEU A 330 21.62 4.35 -14.65
C LEU A 330 22.22 5.00 -15.90
N SER A 331 23.04 6.04 -15.71
CA SER A 331 23.69 6.74 -16.83
C SER A 331 24.70 5.83 -17.55
N TYR A 332 25.47 5.02 -16.83
CA TYR A 332 26.39 4.05 -17.43
C TYR A 332 25.68 2.89 -18.14
N THR A 333 24.53 2.43 -17.62
CA THR A 333 23.77 1.35 -18.26
C THR A 333 23.24 1.73 -19.65
N ASN A 334 23.04 3.02 -19.92
CA ASN A 334 22.54 3.50 -21.22
C ASN A 334 23.61 3.60 -22.32
N ILE A 335 24.90 3.49 -21.96
CA ILE A 335 26.06 3.65 -22.86
C ILE A 335 26.62 2.28 -23.24
#